data_AF-A0A8J2LM65-F1
#
_entry.id   AF-A0A8J2LM65-F1
#
_cell.length_a   1.000
_cell.length_b   1.000
_cell.length_c   1.000
_cell.angle_alpha   90.00
_cell.angle_beta   90.00
_cell.angle_gamma   90.00
#
_symmetry.space_group_name_H-M   'P 1'
#
loop_
_entity.id
_entity.type
_entity.pdbx_description
1 polymer ?
#
loop_
_entity_poly.entity_id
_entity_poly.type
_entity_poly.pdbx_seq_one_letter_code
_entity_poly.pdbx_strand_id
1 'polypeptide(L)' 'RFEDKIVRGIVATDGSHWTEQRRFALKQLRDLGFGTKTMEARIQEAIHDFLDSLKPKEDKLKEEDPDLWEAFHGLNSVV' A
#
# COMPACT_ATOMS: atom_id res chain seq x y z
N ARG A 1 -42.34 -9.55 -10.75
CA ARG A 1 -41.82 -8.20 -10.41
C ARG A 1 -40.48 -8.44 -9.75
N PHE A 2 -39.40 -8.44 -10.53
CA PHE A 2 -38.05 -8.60 -9.98
C PHE A 2 -37.74 -7.32 -9.23
N GLU A 3 -37.42 -7.41 -7.94
CA GLU A 3 -36.90 -6.28 -7.19
C GLU A 3 -35.56 -5.90 -7.80
N ASP A 4 -35.50 -4.74 -8.45
CA ASP A 4 -34.25 -4.14 -8.88
C ASP A 4 -33.39 -3.94 -7.64
N LYS A 5 -32.43 -4.84 -7.45
CA LYS A 5 -31.47 -4.76 -6.36
C LYS A 5 -30.69 -3.47 -6.54
N ILE A 6 -30.89 -2.50 -5.63
CA ILE A 6 -30.14 -1.24 -5.66
C ILE A 6 -28.68 -1.57 -5.38
N VAL A 7 -27.88 -1.64 -6.44
CA VAL A 7 -26.43 -1.76 -6.34
C VAL A 7 -25.90 -0.40 -5.86
N ARG A 8 -24.97 -0.42 -4.90
CA ARG A 8 -24.43 0.78 -4.25
C ARG A 8 -22.92 0.76 -4.27
N GLY A 9 -22.33 1.95 -4.21
CA GLY A 9 -20.89 2.15 -4.08
C GLY A 9 -20.16 2.22 -5.42
N ILE A 10 -19.06 2.98 -5.40
CA ILE A 10 -18.31 3.42 -6.59
C ILE A 10 -17.77 2.27 -7.46
N VAL A 11 -17.59 1.07 -6.90
CA VAL A 11 -17.06 -0.09 -7.64
C VAL A 11 -18.16 -0.91 -8.30
N ALA A 12 -19.36 -0.95 -7.71
CA ALA A 12 -20.42 -1.86 -8.11
C ALA A 12 -21.54 -1.17 -8.92
N THR A 13 -21.54 0.16 -8.98
CA THR A 13 -22.57 0.95 -9.68
C THR A 13 -22.11 1.43 -11.03
N ASP A 14 -23.07 1.73 -11.91
CA ASP A 14 -22.82 2.20 -13.28
C ASP A 14 -23.52 3.56 -13.54
N GLY A 15 -23.33 4.11 -14.74
CA GLY A 15 -24.10 5.25 -15.25
C GLY A 15 -23.90 6.56 -14.45
N SER A 16 -24.97 7.33 -14.29
CA SER A 16 -24.92 8.65 -13.64
C SER A 16 -24.52 8.55 -12.17
N HIS A 17 -25.01 7.53 -11.46
CA HIS A 17 -24.71 7.32 -10.04
C HIS A 17 -23.22 7.02 -9.82
N TRP A 18 -22.62 6.17 -10.65
CA TRP A 18 -21.17 5.93 -10.63
C TRP A 18 -20.37 7.20 -10.91
N THR A 19 -20.80 7.97 -11.91
CA THR A 19 -20.11 9.19 -12.33
C THR A 19 -20.07 10.22 -11.19
N GLU A 20 -21.18 10.38 -10.48
CA GLU A 20 -21.28 11.29 -9.33
C GLU A 20 -20.38 10.82 -8.17
N GLN A 21 -20.46 9.54 -7.81
CA GLN A 21 -19.63 8.98 -6.73
C GLN A 21 -18.14 9.05 -7.05
N ARG A 22 -17.75 8.77 -8.30
CA ARG A 22 -16.36 8.89 -8.75
C ARG A 22 -15.86 10.33 -8.66
N ARG A 23 -16.66 11.29 -9.09
CA ARG A 23 -16.31 12.72 -9.00
C ARG A 23 -16.14 13.14 -7.54
N PHE A 24 -17.07 12.75 -6.67
CA PHE A 24 -17.01 13.05 -5.25
C PHE A 24 -15.75 12.44 -4.61
N ALA A 25 -15.53 11.13 -4.77
CA ALA A 25 -14.39 10.44 -4.18
C ALA A 25 -13.05 11.01 -4.66
N LEU A 26 -12.89 11.26 -5.96
CA LEU A 26 -11.65 11.85 -6.49
C LEU A 26 -11.42 13.28 -6.00
N LYS A 27 -12.47 14.07 -5.79
CA LYS A 27 -12.34 15.39 -5.16
C LYS A 27 -11.84 15.24 -3.73
N GLN A 28 -12.48 14.39 -2.93
CA GLN A 28 -12.08 14.17 -1.54
C GLN A 28 -10.65 13.63 -1.43
N LEU A 29 -10.25 12.70 -2.30
CA LEU A 29 -8.87 12.20 -2.32
C LEU A 29 -7.86 13.32 -2.61
N ARG A 30 -8.14 14.22 -3.57
CA ARG A 30 -7.28 15.39 -3.82
C ARG A 30 -7.23 16.35 -2.65
N ASP A 31 -8.38 16.61 -2.01
CA ASP A 31 -8.46 17.47 -0.81
C ASP A 31 -7.62 16.87 0.35
N LEU A 32 -7.52 15.54 0.43
CA LEU A 32 -6.65 14.81 1.37
C LEU A 32 -5.17 14.71 0.92
N GLY A 33 -4.81 15.32 -0.21
CA GLY A 33 -3.43 15.35 -0.71
C GLY A 33 -3.04 14.17 -1.60
N PHE A 34 -3.99 13.39 -2.13
CA PHE A 34 -3.71 12.37 -3.14
C PHE A 34 -3.00 12.97 -4.36
N GLY A 35 -1.90 12.36 -4.78
CA GLY A 35 -1.06 12.84 -5.89
C GLY A 35 -0.16 14.03 -5.54
N THR A 36 -0.03 14.38 -4.25
CA THR A 36 0.86 15.44 -3.77
C THR A 36 2.03 14.87 -2.97
N LYS A 37 3.07 15.68 -2.74
CA LYS A 37 4.21 15.35 -1.87
C LYS A 37 3.81 14.96 -0.45
N THR A 38 2.67 15.46 0.05
CA THR A 38 2.16 15.10 1.37
C THR A 38 1.81 13.60 1.44
N MET A 39 1.16 13.07 0.39
CA MET A 39 0.84 11.64 0.33
C MET A 39 2.11 10.80 0.11
N GLU A 40 3.05 11.29 -0.70
CA GLU A 40 4.36 10.66 -0.87
C GLU A 40 5.08 10.49 0.47
N ALA A 41 5.15 11.54 1.29
CA ALA A 41 5.76 11.49 2.61
C ALA A 41 5.09 10.47 3.53
N ARG A 42 3.75 10.36 3.50
CA ARG A 42 3.01 9.34 4.25
C ARG A 42 3.29 7.91 3.79
N ILE A 43 3.45 7.71 2.47
CA ILE A 43 3.82 6.41 1.92
C ILE A 43 5.25 6.05 2.34
N GLN A 44 6.18 7.01 2.30
CA GLN A 44 7.55 6.80 2.76
C GLN A 44 7.61 6.47 4.25
N GLU A 45 6.84 7.17 5.10
CA GLU A 45 6.68 6.87 6.52
C GLU A 45 6.23 5.42 6.72
N ALA A 46 5.17 4.99 6.04
CA ALA A 46 4.68 3.61 6.13
C ALA A 46 5.69 2.56 5.64
N ILE A 47 6.50 2.88 4.62
CA ILE A 47 7.58 2.01 4.16
C ILE A 47 8.68 1.90 5.22
N HIS A 48 9.07 3.01 5.85
CA HIS A 48 10.06 2.97 6.93
C HIS A 48 9.56 2.15 8.12
N ASP A 49 8.31 2.35 8.54
CA ASP A 49 7.67 1.56 9.60
C ASP A 49 7.66 0.06 9.24
N PHE A 50 7.37 -0.25 7.97
CA PHE A 50 7.41 -1.62 7.49
C PHE A 50 8.83 -2.22 7.53
N LEU A 51 9.85 -1.49 7.05
CA LEU A 51 11.25 -1.93 7.12
C LEU A 51 11.71 -2.13 8.56
N ASP A 52 11.33 -1.23 9.47
CA ASP A 52 11.63 -1.36 10.89
C ASP A 52 10.98 -2.60 11.51
N SER A 53 9.79 -2.98 11.05
CA SER A 53 9.14 -4.24 11.47
C SER A 53 9.84 -5.51 10.95
N LEU A 54 10.67 -5.39 9.91
CA LEU A 54 11.42 -6.50 9.33
C LEU A 54 12.78 -6.73 9.99
N LYS A 55 13.44 -5.68 10.50
CA LYS A 55 14.73 -5.78 11.20
C LYS A 55 14.74 -6.84 12.33
N PRO A 56 13.70 -6.95 13.20
CA PRO A 56 13.68 -7.99 14.23
C PRO A 56 13.65 -9.43 13.68
N LYS A 57 13.16 -9.64 12.45
CA LYS A 57 13.18 -10.95 11.79
C LYS A 57 14.55 -11.22 11.17
N GLU A 58 15.16 -10.18 10.62
CA GLU A 58 16.52 -10.19 10.10
C GLU A 58 17.53 -10.55 11.21
N ASP A 59 17.41 -9.93 12.37
CA ASP A 59 18.32 -10.19 13.49
C ASP A 59 18.15 -11.61 14.06
N LYS A 60 16.93 -12.14 14.07
CA LYS A 60 16.70 -13.56 14.39
C LYS A 60 17.33 -14.51 13.38
N LEU A 61 17.26 -14.18 12.09
CA LEU A 61 17.92 -14.97 11.04
C LEU A 61 19.45 -14.95 11.20
N LYS A 62 20.03 -13.79 11.55
CA LYS A 62 21.46 -13.66 11.88
C LYS A 62 21.86 -14.52 13.06
N GLU A 63 21.02 -14.59 14.09
CA GLU A 63 21.29 -15.39 15.29
C GLU A 63 21.13 -16.90 15.05
N GLU A 64 20.16 -17.31 14.22
CA GLU A 64 19.84 -18.72 13.97
C GLU A 64 20.80 -19.40 12.96
N ASP A 65 21.24 -18.69 11.90
CA ASP A 65 22.20 -19.21 10.91
C ASP A 65 23.13 -18.10 10.37
N PRO A 66 24.24 -17.80 11.07
CA PRO A 66 25.16 -16.75 10.70
C PRO A 66 25.87 -16.99 9.35
N ASP A 67 26.14 -18.25 9.02
CA ASP A 67 26.88 -18.62 7.80
C ASP A 67 26.01 -18.39 6.54
N LEU A 68 24.71 -18.72 6.61
CA LEU A 68 23.77 -18.41 5.53
C LEU A 68 23.55 -16.91 5.35
N TRP A 69 23.52 -16.17 6.45
CA TRP A 69 23.37 -14.71 6.43
C TRP A 69 24.54 -14.02 5.72
N GLU A 70 25.78 -14.38 6.07
CA GLU A 70 26.99 -13.85 5.44
C GLU A 70 27.08 -14.24 3.95
N ALA A 71 26.65 -15.45 3.58
CA ALA A 71 26.61 -15.87 2.18
C ALA A 71 25.62 -15.05 1.33
N PHE A 72 24.44 -14.72 1.88
CA PHE A 72 23.43 -13.89 1.21
C PHE A 72 23.94 -12.47 0.94
N HIS A 73 24.65 -11.87 1.90
CA HIS A 73 25.23 -10.54 1.75
C HIS A 73 26.48 -10.51 0.88
N GLY A 74 27.33 -11.54 0.98
CA GLY A 74 28.48 -11.72 0.10
C GLY A 74 28.09 -11.83 -1.38
N LEU A 75 26.91 -12.39 -1.70
CA LEU A 75 26.40 -12.45 -3.06
C LEU A 75 25.94 -11.07 -3.58
N ASN A 76 25.27 -10.27 -2.74
CA ASN A 76 24.80 -8.93 -3.11
C ASN A 76 25.95 -7.90 -3.26
N SER A 77 27.14 -8.19 -2.72
CA SER A 77 28.34 -7.37 -2.88
C SER A 77 29.02 -7.51 -4.26
N VAL A 78 28.62 -8.50 -5.06
CA VAL A 78 29.26 -8.84 -6.35
C VAL A 78 28.42 -8.37 -7.56
N VAL A 79 27.29 -7.70 -7.32
CA VAL A 79 26.42 -7.10 -8.34
C VAL A 79 26.38 -5.58 -8.21
#